data_AF-A0A5Q0M729-F1
#
_entry.id   AF-A0A5Q0M729-F1
#
_cell.length_a   1.000
_cell.length_b   1.000
_cell.length_c   1.000
_cell.angle_alpha   90.00
_cell.angle_beta   90.00
_cell.angle_gamma   90.00
#
_symmetry.space_group_name_H-M   'P 1'
#
loop_
_entity.id
_entity.type
_entity.pdbx_description
1 polymer ?
#
loop_
_entity_poly.entity_id
_entity_poly.type
_entity_poly.pdbx_seq_one_letter_code
_entity_poly.pdbx_strand_id
1 'polypeptide(L)'
;MKLKITEPGWANFTGDFGMVAFVDGVSVDDVPKVQAASLAGLIAIETLEGGVNPSASQILLDAHHAGVKVEAPPVHIPETPAADKIWTAEELAAIADAKGMKGIREVADPMGLKDNSVNVLMTKIIAHQAKK
;
A
#
# COMPACT_ATOMS: atom_id res chain seq x y z
N MET A 1 23.23 -4.31 -3.66
CA MET A 1 23.41 -3.19 -2.72
C MET A 1 24.89 -3.09 -2.42
N LYS A 2 25.41 -1.86 -2.28
CA LYS A 2 26.79 -1.64 -1.85
C LYS A 2 26.92 -1.74 -0.33
N LEU A 3 28.00 -2.35 0.13
CA LEU A 3 28.30 -2.55 1.55
C LEU A 3 29.58 -1.82 1.93
N LYS A 4 29.62 -1.35 3.18
CA LYS A 4 30.80 -0.77 3.82
C LYS A 4 31.05 -1.47 5.16
N ILE A 5 32.29 -1.87 5.42
CA ILE A 5 32.73 -2.42 6.69
C ILE A 5 32.94 -1.27 7.69
N THR A 6 32.28 -1.36 8.83
CA THR A 6 32.37 -0.38 9.92
C THR A 6 33.05 -0.94 11.16
N GLU A 7 33.33 -2.25 11.20
CA GLU A 7 34.05 -2.91 12.29
C GLU A 7 35.46 -2.32 12.51
N PRO A 8 35.80 -1.91 13.75
CA PRO A 8 37.14 -1.45 14.09
C PRO A 8 38.21 -2.48 13.72
N GLY A 9 39.24 -2.03 13.00
CA GLY A 9 40.33 -2.89 12.51
C GLY A 9 40.08 -3.53 11.15
N TRP A 10 38.84 -3.53 10.64
CA TRP A 10 38.50 -4.05 9.30
C TRP A 10 37.98 -2.97 8.34
N ALA A 11 37.83 -1.73 8.81
CA ALA A 11 37.31 -0.62 8.02
C ALA A 11 38.08 -0.32 6.72
N ASN A 12 39.36 -0.69 6.64
CA ASN A 12 40.20 -0.52 5.44
C ASN A 12 40.55 -1.86 4.78
N PHE A 13 39.75 -2.90 5.03
CA PHE A 13 40.03 -4.23 4.50
C PHE A 13 39.93 -4.23 2.97
N THR A 14 40.96 -4.77 2.33
CA THR A 14 41.03 -4.97 0.88
C THR A 14 41.34 -6.43 0.59
N GLY A 15 40.46 -7.08 -0.15
CA GLY A 15 40.53 -8.51 -0.46
C GLY A 15 39.16 -9.17 -0.50
N ASP A 16 39.17 -10.49 -0.66
CA ASP A 16 37.95 -11.29 -0.68
C ASP A 16 37.51 -11.66 0.73
N PHE A 17 36.25 -11.33 1.06
CA PHE A 17 35.60 -11.76 2.28
C PHE A 17 34.43 -12.68 1.90
N GLY A 18 34.67 -13.99 1.99
CA GLY A 18 33.76 -14.98 1.44
C GLY A 18 33.73 -14.91 -0.09
N MET A 19 32.56 -14.62 -0.67
CA MET A 19 32.40 -14.44 -2.12
C MET A 19 32.24 -12.97 -2.53
N VAL A 20 32.56 -12.03 -1.65
CA VAL A 20 32.46 -10.59 -1.91
C VAL A 20 33.84 -9.97 -1.81
N ALA A 21 34.26 -9.32 -2.89
CA ALA A 21 35.49 -8.54 -2.93
C ALA A 21 35.26 -7.15 -2.31
N PHE A 22 36.20 -6.72 -1.48
CA PHE A 22 36.23 -5.40 -0.87
C PHE A 22 37.50 -4.64 -1.26
N VAL A 23 37.38 -3.33 -1.42
CA VAL A 23 38.49 -2.38 -1.57
C VAL A 23 38.26 -1.24 -0.59
N ASP A 24 39.23 -1.01 0.29
CA ASP A 24 39.16 -0.02 1.38
C ASP A 24 37.86 -0.11 2.20
N GLY A 25 37.47 -1.35 2.51
CA GLY A 25 36.27 -1.67 3.29
C GLY A 25 34.95 -1.52 2.52
N VAL A 26 34.96 -1.21 1.23
CA VAL A 26 33.75 -1.05 0.40
C VAL A 26 33.63 -2.18 -0.63
N SER A 27 32.43 -2.71 -0.83
CA SER A 27 32.21 -3.80 -1.78
C SER A 27 32.41 -3.37 -3.24
N VAL A 28 33.20 -4.15 -4.00
CA VAL A 28 33.52 -3.87 -5.41
C VAL A 28 32.28 -3.99 -6.30
N ASP A 29 31.43 -4.98 -6.01
CA ASP A 29 30.18 -5.23 -6.72
C ASP A 29 28.96 -5.03 -5.82
N ASP A 30 27.79 -5.08 -6.43
CA ASP A 30 26.53 -5.11 -5.73
C ASP A 30 26.29 -6.47 -5.08
N VAL A 31 26.07 -6.45 -3.77
CA VAL A 31 25.83 -7.65 -2.99
C VAL A 31 24.32 -7.95 -2.93
N PRO A 32 23.88 -9.18 -3.19
CA PRO A 32 22.49 -9.61 -3.00
C PRO A 32 22.06 -9.51 -1.53
N LYS A 33 20.77 -9.24 -1.29
CA LYS A 33 20.21 -9.05 0.07
C LYS A 33 20.53 -10.20 1.03
N VAL A 34 20.39 -11.45 0.56
CA VAL A 34 20.65 -12.64 1.37
C VAL A 34 22.11 -12.70 1.80
N GLN A 35 23.03 -12.44 0.86
CA GLN A 35 24.46 -12.45 1.13
C GLN A 35 24.88 -11.28 2.04
N ALA A 36 24.31 -10.09 1.84
CA ALA A 36 24.51 -8.94 2.72
C ALA A 36 24.07 -9.24 4.17
N ALA A 37 22.90 -9.86 4.35
CA ALA A 37 22.41 -10.26 5.66
C ALA A 37 23.32 -11.31 6.32
N SER A 38 23.84 -12.28 5.56
CA SER A 38 24.82 -13.25 6.06
C SER A 38 26.12 -12.58 6.51
N LEU A 39 26.68 -11.67 5.71
CA LEU A 39 27.89 -10.94 6.08
C LEU A 39 27.68 -10.06 7.34
N ALA A 40 26.50 -9.47 7.48
CA ALA A 40 26.16 -8.61 8.63
C ALA A 40 25.98 -9.39 9.93
N GLY A 41 25.82 -10.72 9.86
CA GLY A 41 25.88 -11.59 11.02
C GLY A 41 27.30 -11.91 11.48
N LEU A 42 28.32 -11.67 10.65
CA LEU A 42 29.72 -12.00 10.94
C LEU A 42 30.54 -10.80 11.41
N ILE A 43 30.33 -9.64 10.77
CA ILE A 43 31.08 -8.40 11.02
C ILE A 43 30.14 -7.19 10.99
N ALA A 44 30.52 -6.11 11.68
CA ALA A 44 29.80 -4.84 11.53
C ALA A 44 29.98 -4.28 10.12
N ILE A 45 28.87 -4.28 9.37
CA ILE A 45 28.76 -3.69 8.03
C ILE A 45 27.46 -2.91 7.90
N GLU A 46 27.50 -1.90 7.07
CA GLU A 46 26.38 -1.02 6.75
C GLU A 46 26.19 -0.92 5.24
N THR A 47 24.94 -0.69 4.83
CA THR A 47 24.63 -0.36 3.44
C THR A 47 25.14 1.05 3.10
N LEU A 48 25.76 1.20 1.93
CA LEU A 48 26.36 2.48 1.54
C LEU A 48 25.32 3.59 1.34
N GLU A 49 24.11 3.24 0.88
CA GLU A 49 23.03 4.19 0.60
C GLU A 49 22.08 4.48 1.77
N GLY A 50 22.41 4.02 2.99
CA GLY A 50 21.55 4.27 4.15
C GLY A 50 22.21 4.17 5.51
N GLY A 51 23.46 3.69 5.59
CA GLY A 51 24.12 3.45 6.88
C GLY A 51 23.42 2.39 7.72
N VAL A 52 22.55 1.57 7.12
CA VAL A 52 21.74 0.59 7.85
C VAL A 52 22.43 -0.77 7.81
N ASN A 53 22.50 -1.43 8.97
CA ASN A 53 22.98 -2.81 9.06
C ASN A 53 21.95 -3.75 8.39
N PRO A 54 22.35 -4.54 7.36
CA PRO A 54 21.41 -5.36 6.59
C PRO A 54 21.06 -6.71 7.25
N SER A 55 21.45 -6.94 8.50
CA SER A 55 21.13 -8.17 9.24
C SER A 55 19.64 -8.30 9.51
N ALA A 56 19.16 -9.54 9.60
CA ALA A 56 17.77 -9.82 9.95
C ALA A 56 17.39 -9.25 11.33
N SER A 57 18.33 -9.27 12.30
CA SER A 57 18.12 -8.74 13.64
C SER A 57 17.85 -7.23 13.62
N GLN A 58 18.65 -6.46 12.88
CA GLN A 58 18.44 -5.01 12.78
C GLN A 58 17.12 -4.69 12.09
N ILE A 59 16.79 -5.39 11.00
CA ILE A 59 15.52 -5.20 10.27
C ILE A 59 14.31 -5.43 11.19
N LEU A 60 14.34 -6.48 12.02
CA LEU A 60 13.27 -6.76 12.98
C LEU A 60 13.19 -5.69 14.07
N LEU A 61 14.34 -5.20 14.54
CA LEU A 61 14.41 -4.13 15.53
C LEU A 61 13.85 -2.82 14.96
N ASP A 62 14.20 -2.48 13.73
CA ASP A 62 13.70 -1.30 13.04
C ASP A 62 12.18 -1.40 12.83
N ALA A 63 11.68 -2.56 12.41
CA ALA A 63 10.24 -2.80 12.26
C ALA A 63 9.49 -2.72 13.59
N HIS A 64 10.10 -3.16 14.69
CA HIS A 64 9.52 -3.04 16.03
C HIS A 64 9.43 -1.57 16.50
N HIS A 65 10.43 -0.76 16.17
CA HIS A 65 10.43 0.67 16.52
C HIS A 65 9.65 1.54 15.54
N ALA A 66 9.43 1.07 14.30
CA ALA A 66 8.55 1.69 13.34
C ALA A 66 7.10 1.52 13.84
N GLY A 67 6.62 2.52 14.57
CA GLY A 67 5.26 2.55 15.10
C GLY A 67 4.26 2.13 14.02
N VAL A 68 3.43 1.13 14.32
CA VAL A 68 2.46 0.56 13.38
C VAL A 68 1.53 1.68 12.92
N LYS A 69 1.76 2.16 11.69
CA LYS A 69 0.82 3.05 11.03
C LYS A 69 -0.41 2.21 10.71
N VAL A 70 -1.46 2.38 11.50
CA VAL A 70 -2.78 1.80 11.21
C VAL A 70 -3.27 2.45 9.93
N GLU A 71 -2.89 1.88 8.80
CA GLU A 71 -3.53 2.19 7.54
C GLU A 71 -4.92 1.53 7.62
N ALA A 72 -5.96 2.37 7.57
CA ALA A 72 -7.33 1.88 7.60
C ALA A 72 -7.48 0.77 6.56
N PRO A 73 -8.22 -0.32 6.87
CA PRO A 73 -8.47 -1.37 5.87
C PRO A 73 -8.91 -0.69 4.58
N PRO A 74 -8.45 -1.13 3.40
CA PRO A 74 -8.84 -0.51 2.15
C PRO A 74 -10.36 -0.51 2.12
N VAL A 75 -10.93 0.69 2.32
CA VAL A 75 -12.34 0.90 2.08
C VAL A 75 -12.46 0.59 0.60
N HIS A 76 -13.07 -0.54 0.29
CA HIS A 76 -13.54 -0.79 -1.06
C HIS A 76 -14.53 0.33 -1.34
N ILE A 77 -14.01 1.42 -1.92
CA ILE A 77 -14.83 2.46 -2.50
C ILE A 77 -15.35 1.76 -3.75
N PRO A 78 -16.62 1.32 -3.81
CA PRO A 78 -17.13 0.88 -5.09
C PRO A 78 -16.89 2.03 -6.06
N GLU A 79 -16.19 1.74 -7.16
CA GLU A 79 -15.94 2.68 -8.23
C GLU A 79 -17.24 3.44 -8.48
N THR A 80 -17.18 4.76 -8.29
CA THR A 80 -18.25 5.64 -8.71
C THR A 80 -18.43 5.38 -10.20
N PRO A 81 -19.57 4.85 -10.68
CA PRO A 81 -19.75 4.70 -12.11
C PRO A 81 -19.83 6.12 -12.64
N ALA A 82 -18.89 6.43 -13.52
CA ALA A 82 -18.93 7.60 -14.37
C ALA A 82 -20.31 7.71 -15.03
N ALA A 83 -20.70 8.96 -15.26
CA ALA A 83 -21.95 9.42 -15.83
C ALA A 83 -22.52 8.50 -16.94
N ASP A 84 -23.85 8.35 -16.90
CA ASP A 84 -24.74 7.67 -17.87
C ASP A 84 -25.08 6.18 -17.64
N LYS A 85 -25.01 5.69 -16.39
CA LYS A 85 -25.69 4.44 -16.04
C LYS A 85 -27.21 4.66 -15.88
N ILE A 86 -28.01 4.03 -16.74
CA ILE A 86 -29.47 3.88 -16.55
C ILE A 86 -29.68 2.89 -15.40
N TRP A 87 -30.51 3.26 -14.43
CA TRP A 87 -30.74 2.47 -13.22
C TRP A 87 -31.99 1.64 -13.45
N THR A 88 -31.85 0.31 -13.46
CA THR A 88 -33.00 -0.58 -13.57
C THR A 88 -33.71 -0.72 -12.23
N ALA A 89 -34.99 -1.09 -12.24
CA ALA A 89 -35.78 -1.25 -11.01
C ALA A 89 -35.18 -2.29 -10.06
N GLU A 90 -34.57 -3.35 -10.59
CA GLU A 90 -33.92 -4.40 -9.82
C GLU A 90 -32.63 -3.93 -9.16
N GLU A 91 -31.81 -3.12 -9.85
CA GLU A 91 -30.58 -2.55 -9.27
C GLU A 91 -30.89 -1.56 -8.15
N LEU A 92 -31.92 -0.72 -8.34
CA LEU A 92 -32.38 0.19 -7.29
C LEU A 92 -32.97 -0.59 -6.11
N ALA A 93 -33.73 -1.67 -6.36
CA ALA A 93 -34.25 -2.53 -5.29
C ALA A 93 -33.10 -3.17 -4.49
N ALA A 94 -32.06 -3.67 -5.16
CA ALA A 94 -30.89 -4.25 -4.50
C ALA A 94 -30.13 -3.20 -3.65
N ILE A 95 -30.00 -1.95 -4.12
CA ILE A 95 -29.39 -0.86 -3.36
C ILE A 95 -30.27 -0.48 -2.15
N ALA A 96 -31.59 -0.46 -2.34
CA ALA A 96 -32.54 -0.20 -1.26
C ALA A 96 -32.49 -1.30 -0.19
N ASP A 97 -32.41 -2.58 -0.56
CA ASP A 97 -32.34 -3.68 0.39
C ASP A 97 -31.00 -3.67 1.16
N ALA A 98 -29.89 -3.35 0.50
CA ALA A 98 -28.57 -3.35 1.12
C ALA A 98 -28.27 -2.08 1.96
N LYS A 99 -28.65 -0.90 1.46
CA LYS A 99 -28.27 0.41 2.03
C LYS A 99 -29.47 1.27 2.45
N GLY A 100 -30.70 0.81 2.22
CA GLY A 100 -31.91 1.55 2.52
C GLY A 100 -32.01 2.88 1.79
N MET A 101 -32.70 3.84 2.43
CA MET A 101 -32.90 5.19 1.92
C MET A 101 -31.59 5.95 1.69
N LYS A 102 -30.50 5.61 2.39
CA LYS A 102 -29.20 6.27 2.21
C LYS A 102 -28.62 5.96 0.82
N GLY A 103 -28.64 4.70 0.41
CA GLY A 103 -28.13 4.29 -0.91
C GLY A 103 -28.96 4.88 -2.06
N ILE A 104 -30.28 4.94 -1.90
CA ILE A 104 -31.16 5.51 -2.91
C ILE A 104 -31.00 7.05 -3.02
N ARG A 105 -30.67 7.74 -1.91
CA ARG A 105 -30.30 9.17 -1.94
C ARG A 105 -28.97 9.44 -2.65
N GLU A 106 -27.96 8.58 -2.48
CA GLU A 106 -26.68 8.69 -3.21
C GLU A 106 -26.89 8.71 -4.74
N VAL A 107 -27.92 7.99 -5.23
CA VAL A 107 -28.30 7.97 -6.65
C VAL A 107 -29.18 9.16 -7.05
N ALA A 108 -30.08 9.60 -6.17
CA ALA A 108 -31.06 10.64 -6.47
C ALA A 108 -30.53 12.08 -6.31
N ASP A 109 -29.65 12.31 -5.33
CA ASP A 109 -29.04 13.62 -5.05
C ASP A 109 -28.32 14.23 -6.26
N PRO A 110 -27.49 13.50 -7.03
CA PRO A 110 -26.88 14.05 -8.25
C PRO A 110 -27.92 14.35 -9.35
N MET A 111 -29.11 13.74 -9.30
CA MET A 111 -30.23 14.04 -10.20
C MET A 111 -31.15 15.15 -9.66
N GLY A 112 -30.87 15.69 -8.47
CA GLY A 112 -31.70 16.71 -7.81
C GLY A 112 -33.06 16.21 -7.33
N LEU A 113 -33.25 14.88 -7.22
CA LEU A 113 -34.52 14.28 -6.82
C LEU A 113 -34.56 14.08 -5.30
N LYS A 114 -35.62 14.55 -4.63
CA LYS A 114 -35.80 14.44 -3.18
C LYS A 114 -37.19 13.92 -2.81
N ASP A 115 -37.23 12.92 -1.93
CA ASP A 115 -38.41 12.41 -1.22
C ASP A 115 -38.02 11.78 0.12
N ASN A 116 -39.06 11.40 0.86
CA ASN A 116 -38.99 10.71 2.15
C ASN A 116 -39.22 9.19 2.05
N SER A 117 -39.55 8.66 0.87
CA SER A 117 -39.83 7.23 0.66
C SER A 117 -38.93 6.61 -0.40
N VAL A 118 -38.35 5.45 -0.07
CA VAL A 118 -37.48 4.65 -0.95
C VAL A 118 -38.18 4.33 -2.26
N ASN A 119 -39.39 3.78 -2.21
CA ASN A 119 -40.18 3.40 -3.39
C ASN A 119 -40.48 4.62 -4.28
N VAL A 120 -40.83 5.76 -3.68
CA VAL A 120 -41.13 6.99 -4.42
C VAL A 120 -39.89 7.53 -5.14
N LEU A 121 -38.74 7.52 -4.46
CA LEU A 121 -37.48 7.98 -5.04
C LEU A 121 -37.05 7.09 -6.22
N MET A 122 -37.19 5.77 -6.08
CA MET A 122 -36.91 4.82 -7.16
C MET A 122 -37.75 5.09 -8.41
N THR A 123 -39.07 5.28 -8.25
CA THR A 123 -39.96 5.61 -9.38
C THR A 123 -39.58 6.94 -10.02
N LYS A 124 -39.20 7.95 -9.23
CA LYS A 124 -38.75 9.25 -9.78
C LYS A 124 -37.44 9.15 -10.54
N ILE A 125 -36.49 8.35 -10.08
CA ILE A 125 -35.22 8.10 -10.80
C ILE A 125 -35.52 7.49 -12.17
N ILE A 126 -36.33 6.44 -12.21
CA ILE A 126 -36.70 5.76 -13.47
C ILE A 126 -37.48 6.72 -14.40
N ALA A 127 -38.43 7.49 -13.86
CA ALA A 127 -39.20 8.45 -14.65
C ALA A 127 -38.35 9.63 -15.17
N HIS A 128 -37.35 10.07 -14.40
CA HIS A 128 -36.39 11.08 -14.82
C HIS A 128 -35.46 10.57 -15.92
N GLN A 129 -35.08 9.29 -15.86
CA GLN A 129 -34.31 8.61 -16.90
C GLN A 129 -35.12 8.40 -18.19
N ALA A 130 -36.41 8.11 -18.10
CA ALA A 130 -37.28 7.92 -19.27
C ALA A 130 -37.66 9.23 -20.00
N LYS A 131 -37.43 10.39 -19.37
CA LYS A 131 -37.71 11.73 -19.95
C LYS A 131 -36.49 12.37 -20.63
N LYS A 132 -35.33 11.74 -20.55
CA LYS A 132 -34.08 12.19 -21.17
C LYS A 132 -33.90 11.50 -22.52
#